data_AF-A0A962NJQ2-F1
#
_entry.id   AF-A0A962NJQ2-F1
#
_cell.length_a   1.000
_cell.length_b   1.000
_cell.length_c   1.000
_cell.angle_alpha   90.00
_cell.angle_beta   90.00
_cell.angle_gamma   90.00
#
_symmetry.space_group_name_H-M   'P 1'
#
loop_
_entity.id
_entity.type
_entity.pdbx_description
1 polymer ?
#
loop_
_entity_poly.entity_id
_entity_poly.type
_entity_poly.pdbx_seq_one_letter_code
_entity_poly.pdbx_strand_id
1 'polypeptide(L)'
;MGINRKLVDLPMVTGEWLTPNEVAELLMVSPVTVRQWAQKGLIEARTTPGGHRRFSMDAVRQFAIREGMASRLKGKLERAILVVDDDKQLNRFLVELFRSRAAGTRVESAFDGFEAGSKLQVVKPDVVILDLMMPGMDGFEVCEKLKSDVDTMHIHVVAMTGYASEENERRIMAAGADRFLRKPFSNMEVLEACGFSPRRAENAG
;
A
#
# COMPACT_ATOMS: atom_id res chain seq x y z
N MET A 1 44.64 5.01 14.47
CA MET A 1 43.86 5.15 15.72
C MET A 1 42.39 5.17 15.34
N GLY A 2 41.61 4.21 15.84
CA GLY A 2 40.38 3.73 15.22
C GLY A 2 39.22 4.71 15.17
N ILE A 3 38.53 4.74 14.03
CA ILE A 3 37.21 5.35 13.90
C ILE A 3 36.22 4.33 14.46
N ASN A 4 35.61 4.70 15.58
CA ASN A 4 34.70 3.88 16.38
C ASN A 4 33.45 3.52 15.57
N ARG A 5 33.30 2.23 15.22
CA ARG A 5 32.08 1.67 14.62
C ARG A 5 31.02 1.51 15.71
N LYS A 6 30.07 2.43 15.71
CA LYS A 6 28.73 2.22 16.27
C LYS A 6 27.70 2.79 15.29
N LEU A 7 27.44 2.05 14.20
CA LEU A 7 26.12 2.10 13.57
C LEU A 7 25.21 1.28 14.47
N VAL A 8 24.59 1.96 15.41
CA VAL A 8 23.55 1.43 16.29
C VAL A 8 22.23 1.61 15.56
N ASP A 9 21.51 0.50 15.39
CA ASP A 9 20.09 0.35 15.05
C ASP A 9 19.35 1.63 14.61
N LEU A 10 19.24 1.83 13.30
CA LEU A 10 18.23 2.72 12.72
C LEU A 10 17.00 1.86 12.38
N PRO A 11 15.81 2.17 12.92
CA PRO A 11 14.60 1.39 12.67
C PRO A 11 14.25 1.43 11.18
N MET A 12 13.91 0.27 10.62
CA MET A 12 13.44 0.13 9.23
C MET A 12 12.19 0.99 9.01
N VAL A 13 12.35 2.06 8.25
CA VAL A 13 11.27 2.97 7.87
C VAL A 13 10.52 2.40 6.66
N THR A 14 9.22 2.20 6.85
CA THR A 14 8.25 1.79 5.83
C THR A 14 8.04 2.92 4.83
N GLY A 15 8.49 2.70 3.59
CA GLY A 15 8.50 3.68 2.49
C GLY A 15 9.77 3.63 1.62
N GLU A 16 10.82 2.89 2.04
CA GLU A 16 12.10 2.92 1.35
C GLU A 16 12.13 2.09 0.06
N TRP A 17 12.63 2.75 -0.99
CA TRP A 17 13.17 2.07 -2.15
C TRP A 17 14.26 1.08 -1.73
N LEU A 18 14.03 -0.20 -2.01
CA LEU A 18 14.93 -1.29 -1.66
C LEU A 18 16.21 -1.22 -2.49
N THR A 19 17.33 -1.54 -1.86
CA THR A 19 18.62 -1.79 -2.51
C THR A 19 18.63 -3.17 -3.19
N PRO A 20 19.58 -3.45 -4.10
CA PRO A 20 19.75 -4.80 -4.63
C PRO A 20 19.98 -5.87 -3.56
N ASN A 21 20.54 -5.51 -2.40
CA ASN A 21 20.81 -6.45 -1.31
C ASN A 21 19.52 -6.81 -0.57
N GLU A 22 18.68 -5.83 -0.24
CA GLU A 22 17.41 -6.10 0.43
C GLU A 22 16.47 -6.91 -0.46
N VAL A 23 16.40 -6.61 -1.76
CA VAL A 23 15.63 -7.43 -2.72
C VAL A 23 16.18 -8.85 -2.80
N ALA A 24 17.51 -9.01 -2.76
CA ALA A 24 18.14 -10.32 -2.77
C ALA A 24 17.82 -11.14 -1.52
N GLU A 25 17.83 -10.50 -0.34
CA GLU A 25 17.42 -11.11 0.92
C GLU A 25 15.94 -11.49 0.91
N LEU A 26 15.08 -10.62 0.39
CA LEU A 26 13.64 -10.87 0.25
C LEU A 26 13.34 -12.07 -0.64
N LEU A 27 14.02 -12.19 -1.78
CA LEU A 27 13.78 -13.23 -2.78
C LEU A 27 14.68 -14.45 -2.63
N MET A 28 15.55 -14.47 -1.61
CA MET A 28 16.54 -15.53 -1.37
C MET A 28 17.38 -15.83 -2.62
N VAL A 29 17.97 -14.78 -3.20
CA VAL A 29 18.89 -14.85 -4.35
C VAL A 29 20.14 -14.04 -4.08
N SER A 30 21.10 -14.01 -5.01
CA SER A 30 22.28 -13.14 -4.87
C SER A 30 21.96 -11.69 -5.28
N PRO A 31 22.62 -10.68 -4.70
CA PRO A 31 22.50 -9.29 -5.17
C PRO A 31 22.93 -9.07 -6.62
N VAL A 32 23.84 -9.92 -7.13
CA VAL A 32 24.25 -9.91 -8.55
C VAL A 32 23.07 -10.27 -9.44
N THR A 33 22.30 -11.29 -9.06
CA THR A 33 21.09 -11.74 -9.76
C THR A 33 20.07 -10.60 -9.86
N VAL A 34 19.81 -9.88 -8.77
CA VAL A 34 18.89 -8.73 -8.77
C VAL A 34 19.35 -7.61 -9.71
N ARG A 35 20.65 -7.27 -9.69
CA ARG A 35 21.21 -6.27 -10.61
C ARG A 35 21.08 -6.69 -12.07
N GLN A 36 21.29 -7.98 -12.37
CA GLN A 36 21.11 -8.52 -13.73
C GLN A 36 19.66 -8.47 -14.18
N TRP A 37 18.70 -8.79 -13.31
CA TRP A 37 17.27 -8.65 -13.64
C TRP A 37 16.92 -7.20 -13.98
N ALA A 38 17.40 -6.25 -13.18
CA ALA A 38 17.18 -4.83 -13.41
C ALA A 38 17.85 -4.33 -14.71
N GLN A 39 19.05 -4.82 -15.01
CA GLN A 39 19.76 -4.48 -16.25
C GLN A 39 19.05 -5.04 -17.49
N LYS A 40 18.43 -6.21 -17.38
CA LYS A 40 17.61 -6.83 -18.43
C LYS A 40 16.19 -6.27 -18.50
N GLY A 41 15.82 -5.32 -17.63
CA GLY A 41 14.47 -4.75 -17.56
C GLY A 41 13.41 -5.71 -17.04
N LEU A 42 13.80 -6.84 -16.42
CA LEU A 42 12.85 -7.83 -15.90
C LEU A 42 12.13 -7.31 -14.64
N ILE A 43 12.81 -6.53 -13.81
CA ILE A 43 12.22 -5.85 -12.67
C ILE A 43 12.48 -4.35 -12.81
N GLU A 44 11.44 -3.54 -12.59
CA GLU A 44 11.55 -2.10 -12.66
C GLU A 44 12.44 -1.58 -11.52
N ALA A 45 13.37 -0.68 -11.87
CA ALA A 45 14.27 -0.06 -10.90
C ALA A 45 14.54 1.39 -11.29
N ARG A 46 14.57 2.27 -10.29
CA ARG A 46 15.14 3.61 -10.42
C ARG A 46 16.63 3.57 -10.15
N THR A 47 17.35 4.53 -10.71
CA THR A 47 18.79 4.72 -10.45
C THR A 47 18.96 6.08 -9.81
N THR A 48 19.65 6.12 -8.66
CA THR A 48 20.00 7.40 -8.02
C THR A 48 21.09 8.12 -8.82
N PRO A 49 21.32 9.44 -8.62
CA PRO A 49 22.40 10.15 -9.29
C PRO A 49 23.79 9.50 -9.12
N GLY A 50 24.03 8.82 -7.99
CA GLY A 50 25.25 8.06 -7.71
C GLY A 50 25.33 6.67 -8.38
N GLY A 51 24.40 6.32 -9.26
CA GLY A 51 24.40 5.06 -10.00
C GLY A 51 23.84 3.84 -9.24
N HIS A 52 23.31 4.03 -8.03
CA HIS A 52 22.76 2.93 -7.25
C HIS A 52 21.32 2.62 -7.67
N ARG A 53 21.01 1.33 -7.86
CA ARG A 53 19.65 0.86 -8.15
C ARG A 53 18.77 0.86 -6.91
N ARG A 54 17.48 1.12 -7.14
CA ARG A 54 16.43 1.26 -6.15
C ARG A 54 15.15 0.63 -6.68
N PHE A 55 14.53 -0.25 -5.89
CA PHE A 55 13.35 -1.02 -6.29
C PHE A 55 12.18 -0.68 -5.37
N SER A 56 11.01 -0.41 -5.93
CA SER A 56 9.80 -0.32 -5.11
C SER A 56 9.39 -1.72 -4.66
N MET A 57 8.77 -1.83 -3.48
CA MET A 57 8.23 -3.10 -3.00
C MET A 57 7.18 -3.67 -3.98
N ASP A 58 6.40 -2.80 -4.64
CA ASP A 58 5.44 -3.23 -5.66
C ASP A 58 6.14 -3.87 -6.86
N ALA A 59 7.21 -3.27 -7.39
CA ALA A 59 7.97 -3.87 -8.50
C ALA A 59 8.56 -5.23 -8.11
N VAL A 60 9.09 -5.36 -6.88
CA VAL A 60 9.60 -6.63 -6.34
C VAL A 60 8.49 -7.67 -6.21
N ARG A 61 7.31 -7.25 -5.74
CA ARG A 61 6.13 -8.11 -5.62
C ARG A 61 5.67 -8.63 -6.97
N GLN A 62 5.44 -7.74 -7.94
CA GLN A 62 4.97 -8.10 -9.27
C GLN A 62 5.95 -9.05 -9.96
N PHE A 63 7.25 -8.76 -9.84
CA PHE A 63 8.30 -9.64 -10.30
C PHE A 63 8.23 -11.02 -9.63
N ALA A 64 8.15 -11.08 -8.30
CA ALA A 64 8.12 -12.35 -7.58
C ALA A 64 6.90 -13.20 -7.90
N ILE A 65 5.73 -12.58 -8.13
CA ILE A 65 4.52 -13.29 -8.58
C ILE A 65 4.75 -13.87 -9.97
N ARG A 66 5.22 -13.04 -10.92
CA ARG A 66 5.41 -13.44 -12.31
C ARG A 66 6.42 -14.58 -12.47
N GLU A 67 7.49 -14.56 -11.67
CA GLU A 67 8.56 -15.56 -11.73
C GLU A 67 8.34 -16.75 -10.77
N GLY A 68 7.16 -16.90 -10.16
CA GLY A 68 6.85 -18.04 -9.27
C GLY A 68 7.61 -18.04 -7.93
N MET A 69 8.12 -16.88 -7.50
CA MET A 69 8.87 -16.68 -6.26
C MET A 69 8.03 -16.08 -5.11
N ALA A 70 6.72 -15.86 -5.30
CA ALA A 70 5.86 -15.20 -4.31
C ALA A 70 5.87 -15.86 -2.93
N SER A 71 6.03 -17.19 -2.85
CA SER A 71 6.12 -17.93 -1.58
C SER A 71 7.32 -17.50 -0.71
N ARG A 72 8.39 -16.99 -1.33
CA ARG A 72 9.60 -16.53 -0.63
C ARG A 72 9.39 -15.25 0.15
N LEU A 73 8.34 -14.52 -0.19
CA LEU A 73 7.99 -13.28 0.46
C LEU A 73 6.86 -13.45 1.48
N LYS A 74 6.45 -14.69 1.79
CA LYS A 74 5.36 -14.96 2.74
C LYS A 74 5.64 -14.28 4.09
N GLY A 75 4.66 -13.54 4.62
CA GLY A 75 4.79 -12.72 5.82
C GLY A 75 5.51 -11.36 5.63
N LYS A 76 6.25 -11.17 4.54
CA LYS A 76 6.88 -9.88 4.16
C LYS A 76 6.11 -9.14 3.04
N LEU A 77 5.12 -9.81 2.44
CA LEU A 77 4.30 -9.33 1.32
C LEU A 77 2.81 -9.17 1.65
N GLU A 78 2.42 -9.33 2.91
CA GLU A 78 1.02 -9.19 3.29
C GLU A 78 0.63 -7.73 3.16
N ARG A 79 0.08 -7.37 1.99
CA ARG A 79 -0.49 -6.03 1.81
C ARG A 79 -1.52 -5.84 2.90
N ALA A 80 -1.42 -4.75 3.63
CA ALA A 80 -2.36 -4.44 4.67
C ALA A 80 -3.34 -3.38 4.18
N ILE A 81 -4.63 -3.69 4.27
CA ILE A 81 -5.71 -2.74 4.02
C ILE A 81 -6.35 -2.39 5.36
N LEU A 82 -6.52 -1.10 5.62
CA LEU A 82 -7.35 -0.60 6.71
C LEU A 82 -8.62 0.02 6.12
N VAL A 83 -9.78 -0.51 6.50
CA VAL A 83 -11.10 0.02 6.15
C VAL A 83 -11.60 0.88 7.31
N VAL A 84 -11.81 2.17 7.06
CA VAL A 84 -12.24 3.16 8.04
C VAL A 84 -13.61 3.71 7.62
N ASP A 85 -14.66 3.28 8.32
CA ASP A 85 -16.05 3.62 8.01
C ASP A 85 -16.93 3.31 9.23
N ASP A 86 -17.75 4.27 9.67
CA ASP A 86 -18.66 4.12 10.80
C ASP A 86 -19.92 3.31 10.45
N ASP A 87 -20.26 3.17 9.17
CA ASP A 87 -21.21 2.17 8.69
C ASP A 87 -20.60 0.77 8.82
N LYS A 88 -20.90 0.14 9.95
CA LYS A 88 -20.44 -1.21 10.29
C LYS A 88 -20.84 -2.27 9.26
N GLN A 89 -21.95 -2.08 8.53
CA GLN A 89 -22.39 -3.05 7.53
C GLN A 89 -21.54 -2.95 6.27
N LEU A 90 -21.34 -1.74 5.74
CA LEU A 90 -20.46 -1.51 4.59
C LEU A 90 -19.01 -1.86 4.92
N ASN A 91 -18.52 -1.48 6.10
CA ASN A 91 -17.17 -1.80 6.55
C ASN A 91 -16.91 -3.32 6.54
N ARG A 92 -17.78 -4.10 7.20
CA ARG A 92 -17.65 -5.58 7.22
C ARG A 92 -17.74 -6.18 5.83
N PHE A 93 -18.64 -5.68 5.00
CA PHE A 93 -18.76 -6.11 3.61
C PHE A 93 -17.45 -5.90 2.83
N LEU A 94 -16.83 -4.73 2.93
CA LEU A 94 -15.54 -4.44 2.30
C LEU A 94 -14.44 -5.38 2.81
N VAL A 95 -14.39 -5.61 4.13
CA VAL A 95 -13.43 -6.55 4.73
C VAL A 95 -13.57 -7.95 4.12
N GLU A 96 -14.79 -8.48 4.01
CA GLU A 96 -15.05 -9.79 3.39
C GLU A 96 -14.74 -9.80 1.89
N LEU A 97 -15.07 -8.73 1.16
CA LEU A 97 -14.77 -8.58 -0.25
C LEU A 97 -13.26 -8.67 -0.49
N PHE A 98 -12.44 -7.91 0.25
CA PHE A 98 -10.98 -7.96 0.09
C PHE A 98 -10.40 -9.29 0.55
N ARG A 99 -10.87 -9.88 1.66
CA ARG A 99 -10.41 -11.22 2.09
C ARG A 99 -10.67 -12.28 1.03
N SER A 100 -11.79 -12.19 0.30
CA SER A 100 -12.14 -13.16 -0.75
C SER A 100 -11.43 -12.93 -2.08
N ARG A 101 -11.13 -11.67 -2.44
CA ARG A 101 -10.59 -11.30 -3.77
C ARG A 101 -9.10 -10.96 -3.79
N ALA A 102 -8.52 -10.61 -2.64
CA ALA A 102 -7.14 -10.16 -2.52
C ALA A 102 -6.29 -11.15 -1.70
N ALA A 103 -6.00 -12.31 -2.28
CA ALA A 103 -5.19 -13.34 -1.63
C ALA A 103 -3.85 -12.79 -1.12
N GLY A 104 -3.47 -13.16 0.11
CA GLY A 104 -2.25 -12.65 0.76
C GLY A 104 -2.34 -11.18 1.17
N THR A 105 -3.54 -10.68 1.44
CA THR A 105 -3.78 -9.33 1.95
C THR A 105 -4.38 -9.43 3.35
N ARG A 106 -3.78 -8.76 4.33
CA ARG A 106 -4.35 -8.59 5.66
C ARG A 106 -5.35 -7.43 5.60
N VAL A 107 -6.56 -7.65 6.09
CA VAL A 107 -7.62 -6.64 6.06
C VAL A 107 -8.15 -6.40 7.46
N GLU A 108 -8.04 -5.16 7.89
CA GLU A 108 -8.41 -4.64 9.21
C GLU A 108 -9.51 -3.59 9.08
N SER A 109 -10.34 -3.44 10.11
CA SER A 109 -11.43 -2.47 10.18
C SER A 109 -11.24 -1.48 11.32
N ALA A 110 -11.63 -0.23 11.13
CA ALA A 110 -11.88 0.75 12.18
C ALA A 110 -13.26 1.38 11.97
N PHE A 111 -14.00 1.60 13.06
CA PHE A 111 -15.38 2.12 13.01
C PHE A 111 -15.50 3.56 13.49
N ASP A 112 -14.41 4.14 13.98
CA ASP A 112 -14.33 5.53 14.40
C ASP A 112 -12.90 6.04 14.27
N GLY A 113 -12.71 7.34 14.54
CA GLY A 113 -11.41 7.96 14.38
C GLY A 113 -10.35 7.55 15.39
N PHE A 114 -10.75 7.14 16.59
CA PHE A 114 -9.82 6.69 17.61
C PHE A 114 -9.26 5.31 17.23
N GLU A 115 -10.13 4.38 16.84
CA GLU A 115 -9.74 3.08 16.31
C GLU A 115 -8.86 3.23 15.07
N ALA A 116 -9.21 4.14 14.15
CA ALA A 116 -8.44 4.39 12.94
C ALA A 116 -7.02 4.87 13.26
N GLY A 117 -6.87 5.86 14.15
CA GLY A 117 -5.56 6.36 14.58
C GLY A 117 -4.69 5.29 15.22
N SER A 118 -5.27 4.48 16.12
CA SER A 118 -4.56 3.37 16.76
C SER A 118 -4.13 2.30 15.74
N LYS A 119 -5.03 1.93 14.83
CA LYS A 119 -4.74 0.92 13.81
C LYS A 119 -3.75 1.40 12.77
N LEU A 120 -3.72 2.66 12.38
CA LEU A 120 -2.71 3.18 11.46
C LEU A 120 -1.28 2.90 11.95
N GLN A 121 -1.04 3.05 13.27
CA GLN A 121 0.27 2.84 13.88
C GLN A 121 0.65 1.36 14.01
N VAL A 122 -0.31 0.50 14.37
CA VAL A 122 -0.07 -0.94 14.59
C VAL A 122 -0.11 -1.72 13.28
N VAL A 123 -1.03 -1.38 12.40
CA VAL A 123 -1.28 -2.11 11.15
C VAL A 123 -0.26 -1.74 10.08
N LYS A 124 0.19 -0.47 10.04
CA LYS A 124 1.01 0.11 8.97
C LYS A 124 0.47 -0.27 7.58
N PRO A 125 -0.79 0.13 7.28
CA PRO A 125 -1.46 -0.33 6.07
C PRO A 125 -0.80 0.25 4.81
N ASP A 126 -0.75 -0.53 3.73
CA ASP A 126 -0.37 -0.03 2.40
C ASP A 126 -1.53 0.73 1.74
N VAL A 127 -2.77 0.39 2.11
CA VAL A 127 -3.99 0.99 1.59
C VAL A 127 -4.92 1.37 2.74
N VAL A 128 -5.43 2.61 2.72
CA VAL A 128 -6.51 3.05 3.60
C VAL A 128 -7.72 3.35 2.75
N ILE A 129 -8.84 2.69 3.05
CA ILE A 129 -10.15 3.02 2.50
C ILE A 129 -10.84 3.89 3.55
N LEU A 130 -11.07 5.16 3.23
CA LEU A 130 -11.43 6.19 4.21
C LEU A 130 -12.78 6.82 3.89
N ASP A 131 -13.76 6.68 4.78
CA ASP A 131 -14.95 7.53 4.72
C ASP A 131 -14.59 8.98 5.08
N LEU A 132 -15.09 9.92 4.28
CA LEU A 132 -14.96 11.36 4.54
C LEU A 132 -15.92 11.87 5.60
N MET A 133 -17.04 11.18 5.82
CA MET A 133 -18.13 11.65 6.66
C MET A 133 -18.32 10.69 7.84
N MET A 134 -17.55 10.88 8.91
CA MET A 134 -17.74 10.17 10.18
C MET A 134 -17.89 11.14 11.36
N PRO A 135 -18.73 10.82 12.36
CA PRO A 135 -18.79 11.59 13.59
C PRO A 135 -17.44 11.61 14.31
N GLY A 136 -16.95 12.80 14.66
CA GLY A 136 -15.73 12.96 15.47
C GLY A 136 -14.42 12.73 14.73
N MET A 137 -14.43 12.52 13.41
CA MET A 137 -13.23 12.44 12.59
C MET A 137 -13.45 13.13 11.23
N ASP A 138 -12.62 14.13 10.92
CA ASP A 138 -12.59 14.74 9.58
C ASP A 138 -11.68 13.90 8.66
N GLY A 139 -12.27 13.16 7.71
CA GLY A 139 -11.52 12.33 6.77
C GLY A 139 -10.58 13.13 5.85
N PHE A 140 -10.83 14.43 5.63
CA PHE A 140 -9.91 15.29 4.90
C PHE A 140 -8.62 15.52 5.71
N GLU A 141 -8.74 15.83 7.00
CA GLU A 141 -7.58 16.00 7.88
C GLU A 141 -6.76 14.71 8.02
N VAL A 142 -7.44 13.55 8.06
CA VAL A 142 -6.76 12.25 8.12
C VAL A 142 -5.93 12.03 6.86
N CYS A 143 -6.52 12.26 5.69
CA CYS A 143 -5.80 12.15 4.42
C CYS A 143 -4.59 13.10 4.40
N GLU A 144 -4.77 14.36 4.76
CA GLU A 144 -3.70 15.34 4.78
C GLU A 144 -2.56 14.94 5.74
N LYS A 145 -2.90 14.50 6.97
CA LYS A 145 -1.91 14.01 7.95
C LYS A 145 -1.11 12.84 7.38
N LEU A 146 -1.81 11.83 6.82
CA LEU A 146 -1.15 10.68 6.19
C LEU A 146 -0.22 11.10 5.04
N LYS A 147 -0.65 12.06 4.21
CA LYS A 147 0.13 12.48 3.03
C LYS A 147 1.25 13.47 3.35
N SER A 148 1.17 14.16 4.49
CA SER A 148 2.19 15.11 4.95
C SER A 148 3.34 14.48 5.73
N ASP A 149 3.16 13.28 6.27
CA ASP A 149 4.16 12.59 7.10
C ASP A 149 5.00 11.62 6.25
N VAL A 150 6.32 11.74 6.32
CA VAL A 150 7.27 10.89 5.57
C VAL A 150 7.07 9.39 5.83
N ASP A 151 6.64 9.02 7.04
CA ASP A 151 6.46 7.63 7.44
C ASP A 151 5.13 7.05 6.94
N THR A 152 4.20 7.88 6.46
CA THR A 152 2.86 7.44 6.02
C THR A 152 2.42 7.97 4.66
N MET A 153 3.18 8.87 4.03
CA MET A 153 2.83 9.45 2.72
C MET A 153 2.75 8.43 1.59
N HIS A 154 3.41 7.28 1.78
CA HIS A 154 3.41 6.15 0.86
C HIS A 154 2.09 5.36 0.87
N ILE A 155 1.25 5.52 1.90
CA ILE A 155 -0.03 4.82 2.04
C ILE A 155 -0.96 5.27 0.93
N HIS A 156 -1.52 4.33 0.17
CA HIS A 156 -2.49 4.59 -0.87
C HIS A 156 -3.87 4.85 -0.26
N VAL A 157 -4.38 6.08 -0.39
CA VAL A 157 -5.64 6.51 0.22
C VAL A 157 -6.76 6.49 -0.82
N VAL A 158 -7.76 5.65 -0.59
CA VAL A 158 -9.01 5.59 -1.35
C VAL A 158 -10.10 6.23 -0.50
N ALA A 159 -10.43 7.49 -0.82
CA ALA A 159 -11.51 8.19 -0.15
C ALA A 159 -12.87 7.72 -0.68
N MET A 160 -13.86 7.60 0.20
CA MET A 160 -15.23 7.28 -0.15
C MET A 160 -16.22 8.17 0.59
N THR A 161 -17.37 8.48 -0.02
CA THR A 161 -18.43 9.25 0.66
C THR A 161 -19.80 9.03 0.05
N GLY A 162 -20.85 9.07 0.88
CA GLY A 162 -22.25 9.13 0.44
C GLY A 162 -22.73 10.54 0.08
N TYR A 163 -22.01 11.59 0.50
CA TYR A 163 -22.33 12.99 0.23
C TYR A 163 -21.35 13.56 -0.81
N ALA A 164 -21.29 12.91 -1.97
CA ALA A 164 -20.39 13.32 -3.03
C ALA A 164 -20.83 14.67 -3.62
N SER A 165 -19.93 15.64 -3.58
CA SER A 165 -20.03 16.90 -4.31
C SER A 165 -18.71 17.14 -5.07
N GLU A 166 -18.74 17.94 -6.13
CA GLU A 166 -17.52 18.32 -6.84
C GLU A 166 -16.53 19.08 -5.95
N GLU A 167 -17.03 19.74 -4.90
CA GLU A 167 -16.22 20.42 -3.90
C GLU A 167 -15.50 19.41 -3.01
N ASN A 168 -16.22 18.42 -2.49
CA ASN A 168 -15.64 17.35 -1.66
C ASN A 168 -14.60 16.55 -2.44
N GLU A 169 -14.91 16.20 -3.70
CA GLU A 169 -13.96 15.49 -4.57
C GLU A 169 -12.70 16.34 -4.84
N ARG A 170 -12.85 17.62 -5.17
CA ARG A 170 -11.70 18.51 -5.35
C ARG A 170 -10.87 18.65 -4.07
N ARG A 171 -11.53 18.85 -2.93
CA ARG A 171 -10.87 19.04 -1.62
C ARG A 171 -10.07 17.80 -1.21
N ILE A 172 -10.63 16.60 -1.35
CA ILE A 172 -9.92 15.38 -0.92
C ILE A 172 -8.77 15.00 -1.85
N MET A 173 -8.94 15.19 -3.16
CA MET A 173 -7.86 14.98 -4.11
C MET A 173 -6.72 15.99 -3.88
N ALA A 174 -7.04 17.24 -3.54
CA ALA A 174 -6.05 18.25 -3.15
C ALA A 174 -5.34 17.91 -1.82
N ALA A 175 -6.03 17.24 -0.89
CA ALA A 175 -5.43 16.70 0.34
C ALA A 175 -4.52 15.48 0.10
N GLY A 176 -4.38 15.03 -1.15
CA GLY A 176 -3.42 14.01 -1.57
C GLY A 176 -3.99 12.59 -1.68
N ALA A 177 -5.33 12.41 -1.62
CA ALA A 177 -5.92 11.10 -1.86
C ALA A 177 -5.59 10.58 -3.25
N ASP A 178 -5.37 9.27 -3.37
CA ASP A 178 -5.00 8.65 -4.64
C ASP A 178 -6.24 8.35 -5.51
N ARG A 179 -7.36 8.02 -4.86
CA ARG A 179 -8.65 7.75 -5.51
C ARG A 179 -9.81 8.28 -4.68
N PHE A 180 -10.91 8.58 -5.35
CA PHE A 180 -12.17 8.99 -4.76
C PHE A 180 -13.31 8.12 -5.31
N LEU A 181 -14.17 7.61 -4.42
CA LEU A 181 -15.32 6.78 -4.75
C LEU A 181 -16.61 7.38 -4.19
N ARG A 182 -17.64 7.46 -5.04
CA ARG A 182 -18.97 7.89 -4.62
C ARG A 182 -19.76 6.66 -4.17
N LYS A 183 -20.36 6.69 -2.97
CA LYS A 183 -21.29 5.65 -2.54
C LYS A 183 -22.67 5.90 -3.21
N PRO A 184 -23.36 4.87 -3.72
CA PRO A 184 -22.92 3.48 -3.83
C PRO A 184 -21.92 3.27 -4.97
N PHE A 185 -20.97 2.35 -4.77
CA PHE A 185 -20.00 1.90 -5.76
C PHE A 185 -20.10 0.38 -5.95
N SER A 186 -19.63 -0.13 -7.08
CA SER A 186 -19.54 -1.55 -7.36
C SER A 186 -18.31 -2.20 -6.69
N ASN A 187 -18.35 -3.53 -6.56
CA ASN A 187 -17.22 -4.30 -6.04
C ASN A 187 -15.96 -4.12 -6.90
N MET A 188 -16.12 -3.96 -8.22
CA MET A 188 -14.98 -3.79 -9.12
C MET A 188 -14.33 -2.42 -8.94
N GLU A 189 -15.14 -1.35 -8.83
CA GLU A 189 -14.62 0.01 -8.63
C GLU A 189 -13.74 0.11 -7.39
N VAL A 190 -14.18 -0.45 -6.25
CA VAL A 190 -13.38 -0.39 -5.01
C VAL A 190 -12.12 -1.26 -5.08
N LEU A 191 -12.19 -2.43 -5.74
CA LEU A 191 -11.01 -3.28 -5.95
C LEU A 191 -9.97 -2.58 -6.83
N GLU A 192 -10.39 -2.02 -7.97
CA GLU A 192 -9.51 -1.31 -8.89
C GLU A 192 -8.93 -0.04 -8.27
N ALA A 193 -9.75 0.71 -7.53
CA ALA A 193 -9.28 1.90 -6.80
C ALA A 193 -8.20 1.55 -5.76
N CYS A 194 -8.27 0.37 -5.15
CA CYS A 194 -7.26 -0.15 -4.22
C CYS A 194 -6.09 -0.87 -4.92
N GLY A 195 -6.01 -0.83 -6.26
CA GLY A 195 -4.95 -1.45 -7.03
C GLY A 195 -5.03 -2.98 -7.12
N PHE A 196 -6.24 -3.53 -7.05
CA PHE A 196 -6.52 -4.95 -7.31
C PHE A 196 -7.27 -5.08 -8.62
N SER A 197 -6.57 -5.45 -9.68
CA SER A 197 -7.20 -5.76 -10.97
C SER A 197 -7.67 -7.21 -11.00
N PRO A 198 -8.78 -7.52 -11.70
CA PRO A 198 -9.10 -8.90 -12.03
C PRO A 198 -7.92 -9.53 -12.78
N ARG A 199 -7.51 -10.74 -12.38
CA ARG A 199 -6.58 -11.54 -13.20
C ARG A 199 -7.16 -11.55 -14.61
N ARG A 200 -6.40 -11.07 -15.60
CA ARG A 200 -6.73 -11.34 -17.00
C ARG A 200 -6.92 -12.84 -17.08
N ALA A 201 -8.13 -13.28 -17.43
CA ALA A 201 -8.33 -14.66 -17.83
C ALA A 201 -7.31 -14.91 -18.94
N GLU A 202 -6.34 -15.79 -18.69
CA GLU A 202 -5.50 -16.32 -19.75
C GLU A 202 -6.47 -16.88 -20.79
N ASN A 203 -6.36 -16.38 -22.02
CA ASN A 203 -7.15 -16.85 -23.14
C ASN A 203 -7.04 -18.38 -23.18
N ALA A 204 -8.15 -19.06 -22.91
CA ALA A 204 -8.33 -20.45 -23.26
C ALA A 204 -8.37 -20.50 -24.80
N GLY A 205 -7.21 -20.76 -25.39
CA GLY A 205 -7.03 -21.16 -26.78
C GLY A 205 -6.64 -22.63 -26.84
#